data_AF-K6ZX44-F1
#
_entry.id   AF-K6ZX44-F1
#
_cell.length_a   1.000
_cell.length_b   1.000
_cell.length_c   1.000
_cell.angle_alpha   90.00
_cell.angle_beta   90.00
_cell.angle_gamma   90.00
#
_symmetry.space_group_name_H-M   'P 1'
#
loop_
_entity.id
_entity.type
_entity.pdbx_description
1 polymer ?
#
loop_
_entity_poly.entity_id
_entity_poly.type
_entity_poly.pdbx_seq_one_letter_code
_entity_poly.pdbx_strand_id
1 'polypeptide(L)' 'MVAIQSLLDGQQLSLTELGRNITGSVAPKHNIKRIDRLLGNSNLHNERLDIYRWHARLLCGANPMPVALN' A
#
# COMPACT_ATOMS: atom_id res chain seq x y z
N MET A 1 -1.93 -8.85 -2.07
CA MET A 1 -2.21 -8.15 -0.79
C MET A 1 -1.08 -8.19 0.25
N VAL A 2 0.11 -8.72 -0.05
CA VAL A 2 1.20 -8.87 0.96
C VAL A 2 1.69 -7.55 1.57
N ALA A 3 1.82 -6.48 0.77
CA ALA A 3 2.28 -5.17 1.30
C ALA A 3 1.27 -4.53 2.26
N ILE A 4 -0.03 -4.69 1.98
CA ILE A 4 -1.11 -4.19 2.85
C ILE A 4 -1.13 -4.99 4.16
N GLN A 5 -1.02 -6.31 4.10
CA GLN A 5 -0.97 -7.14 5.30
C GLN A 5 0.22 -6.78 6.18
N SER A 6 1.40 -6.63 5.57
CA SER A 6 2.61 -6.21 6.28
C SER A 6 2.44 -4.86 6.99
N LEU A 7 1.75 -3.89 6.36
CA LEU A 7 1.41 -2.61 6.98
C LEU A 7 0.45 -2.77 8.15
N LEU A 8 -0.61 -3.57 8.00
CA LEU A 8 -1.60 -3.80 9.05
C LEU A 8 -0.97 -4.49 10.27
N ASP A 9 -0.08 -5.46 10.02
CA ASP A 9 0.59 -6.20 11.08
C ASP A 9 1.68 -5.35 11.77
N GLY A 10 2.36 -4.48 11.01
CA GLY A 10 3.54 -3.76 11.49
C GLY A 10 3.24 -2.35 11.98
N GLN A 11 2.11 -1.78 11.54
CA GLN A 11 1.67 -0.40 11.82
C GLN A 11 2.74 0.67 11.48
N GLN A 12 3.71 0.32 10.64
CA GLN A 12 4.86 1.12 10.29
C GLN A 12 4.94 1.23 8.76
N LEU A 13 4.83 2.45 8.24
CA LEU A 13 4.86 2.73 6.81
C LEU A 13 6.28 3.10 6.34
N SER A 14 7.25 2.22 6.57
CA SER A 14 8.61 2.38 6.04
C SER A 14 8.99 1.21 5.14
N LEU A 15 9.81 1.44 4.11
CA LEU A 15 10.24 0.42 3.17
C LEU A 15 10.82 -0.82 3.88
N THR A 16 11.67 -0.59 4.88
CA THR A 16 12.36 -1.66 5.61
C THR A 16 11.40 -2.42 6.52
N GLU A 17 10.51 -1.74 7.24
CA GLU A 17 9.56 -2.39 8.14
C GLU A 17 8.51 -3.17 7.33
N LEU A 18 8.01 -2.61 6.24
CA LEU A 18 7.13 -3.31 5.32
C LEU A 18 7.78 -4.56 4.72
N GLY A 19 9.08 -4.52 4.45
CA GLY A 19 9.81 -5.71 3.98
C GLY A 19 10.01 -6.76 5.07
N ARG A 20 10.27 -6.34 6.31
CA ARG A 20 10.50 -7.24 7.45
C ARG A 20 9.23 -7.91 7.94
N ASN A 21 8.10 -7.19 7.91
CA ASN A 21 6.83 -7.72 8.38
C ASN A 21 6.13 -8.66 7.40
N ILE A 22 6.71 -8.92 6.23
CA ILE A 22 6.23 -9.97 5.32
C ILE A 22 6.59 -11.33 5.90
N THR A 23 5.59 -12.05 6.38
CA THR A 23 5.73 -13.43 6.85
C THR A 23 6.00 -14.39 5.68
N GLY A 24 7.09 -15.16 5.75
CA GLY A 24 7.40 -16.20 4.76
C GLY A 24 8.80 -16.79 4.93
N SER A 25 9.10 -17.84 4.17
CA SER A 25 10.40 -18.55 4.20
C SER A 25 11.56 -17.74 3.56
N VAL A 26 11.23 -16.62 2.90
CA VAL A 26 12.18 -15.79 2.16
C VAL A 26 12.90 -14.83 3.12
N ALA A 27 14.22 -14.73 3.01
CA ALA A 27 15.00 -13.84 3.88
C ALA A 27 14.55 -12.37 3.79
N PRO A 28 14.55 -11.62 4.91
CA PRO A 28 14.02 -10.25 4.99
C PRO A 28 14.58 -9.31 3.91
N LYS A 29 15.87 -9.45 3.55
CA LYS A 29 16.51 -8.64 2.50
C LYS A 29 15.80 -8.73 1.15
N HIS A 30 15.25 -9.89 0.80
CA HIS A 30 14.56 -10.07 -0.48
C HIS A 30 13.15 -9.48 -0.44
N ASN A 31 12.49 -9.57 0.72
CA ASN A 31 11.18 -8.95 0.93
C ASN A 31 11.29 -7.41 0.90
N ILE A 32 12.34 -6.83 1.49
CA ILE A 32 12.65 -5.40 1.37
C ILE A 32 12.84 -5.02 -0.11
N LYS A 33 13.68 -5.75 -0.86
CA LYS A 33 13.84 -5.51 -2.32
C LYS A 33 12.54 -5.71 -3.11
N ARG A 34 11.59 -6.49 -2.60
CA ARG A 34 10.29 -6.71 -3.25
C ARG A 34 9.37 -5.52 -3.03
N ILE A 35 9.32 -4.97 -1.81
CA ILE A 35 8.61 -3.70 -1.54
C ILE A 35 9.27 -2.54 -2.30
N ASP A 36 10.60 -2.49 -2.35
CA ASP A 36 11.34 -1.46 -3.08
C ASP A 36 10.94 -1.42 -4.57
N ARG A 37 10.93 -2.57 -5.24
CA ARG A 37 10.47 -2.67 -6.64
C ARG A 37 8.99 -2.35 -6.81
N LEU A 38 8.15 -2.64 -5.82
CA LEU A 38 6.73 -2.27 -5.85
C LEU A 38 6.58 -0.75 -5.79
N LEU A 39 7.30 -0.08 -4.90
CA LEU A 39 7.30 1.38 -4.77
C LEU A 39 7.95 2.06 -5.98
N GLY A 40 8.99 1.46 -6.57
CA GLY A 40 9.65 1.95 -7.78
C GLY A 40 8.91 1.62 -9.09
N ASN A 41 7.73 1.01 -9.04
CA ASN A 41 7.01 0.62 -10.26
C ASN A 41 6.38 1.85 -10.95
N SER A 42 6.99 2.29 -12.04
CA SER A 42 6.56 3.45 -12.82
C SER A 42 5.15 3.29 -13.43
N ASN A 43 4.79 2.08 -13.88
CA ASN A 43 3.46 1.84 -14.44
C ASN A 43 2.40 2.02 -13.36
N LEU A 44 2.63 1.46 -12.17
CA LEU A 44 1.74 1.63 -11.02
C LEU A 44 1.65 3.10 -10.59
N HIS A 45 2.75 3.86 -10.69
CA HIS A 45 2.76 5.29 -10.40
C HIS A 45 1.93 6.10 -11.39
N ASN A 46 2.01 5.76 -12.68
CA ASN A 46 1.22 6.42 -13.72
C ASN A 46 -0.28 6.18 -13.51
N GLU A 47 -0.67 4.96 -13.11
CA GLU A 47 -2.07 4.59 -12.86
C GLU A 47 -2.60 5.04 -11.48
N ARG A 48 -1.72 5.48 -10.58
CA ARG A 48 -2.04 5.77 -9.18
C ARG A 48 -3.23 6.72 -9.02
N LEU A 49 -3.29 7.77 -9.84
CA LEU A 49 -4.37 8.76 -9.77
C LEU A 49 -5.72 8.15 -10.14
N ASP A 50 -5.76 7.30 -11.17
CA ASP A 50 -7.00 6.67 -11.61
C ASP A 50 -7.48 5.63 -10.61
N ILE A 51 -6.56 4.88 -10.01
CA ILE A 51 -6.84 3.97 -8.89
C ILE A 51 -7.46 4.75 -7.72
N TYR A 52 -6.85 5.86 -7.30
CA TYR A 52 -7.38 6.68 -6.20
C TYR A 52 -8.72 7.33 -6.54
N ARG A 53 -8.91 7.81 -7.77
CA ARG A 53 -10.20 8.35 -8.22
C ARG A 53 -11.30 7.30 -8.18
N TRP A 54 -11.01 6.08 -8.61
CA TRP A 54 -11.96 4.97 -8.53
C TRP A 54 -12.32 4.65 -7.07
N HIS A 55 -11.33 4.57 -6.17
CA HIS A 55 -11.57 4.37 -4.74
C HIS A 55 -12.38 5.52 -4.13
N ALA A 56 -12.07 6.77 -4.45
CA ALA A 56 -12.80 7.93 -3.96
C ALA A 56 -14.25 7.94 -4.44
N ARG A 57 -14.51 7.59 -5.71
CA ARG A 57 -15.88 7.44 -6.21
C ARG A 57 -16.64 6.32 -5.50
N LEU A 58 -15.98 5.19 -5.23
CA LEU A 58 -16.59 4.08 -4.51
C LEU A 58 -16.94 4.47 -3.06
N LEU A 59 -16.00 5.10 -2.34
CA LEU A 59 -16.16 5.44 -0.93
C LEU A 59 -17.08 6.65 -0.72
N CYS A 60 -16.88 7.73 -1.48
CA CYS A 60 -17.68 8.96 -1.37
C CYS A 60 -18.99 8.88 -2.15
N GLY A 61 -19.09 8.06 -3.19
CA GLY A 61 -20.37 7.83 -3.89
C GLY A 61 -21.38 7.06 -3.03
N ALA A 62 -20.89 6.23 -2.10
CA ALA A 62 -21.73 5.54 -1.12
C ALA A 62 -22.20 6.45 0.03
N ASN A 63 -21.57 7.62 0.23
CA ASN A 63 -21.91 8.53 1.33
C ASN A 63 -21.85 9.99 0.84
N PRO A 64 -22.99 10.63 0.51
CA PRO A 64 -23.03 11.93 -0.18
C PRO A 64 -22.47 13.11 0.62
N MET A 65 -22.14 12.92 1.90
CA MET A 65 -21.51 13.93 2.75
C MET A 65 -20.33 13.30 3.54
N PRO A 66 -19.17 13.09 2.90
CA PRO A 66 -17.99 12.59 3.58
C PRO A 66 -17.42 13.69 4.51
N VAL A 67 -17.34 13.40 5.81
CA VAL A 67 -16.70 14.29 6.79
C VAL A 67 -15.22 13.93 6.87
N ALA A 68 -14.36 14.84 6.42
CA ALA A 68 -12.92 14.74 6.67
C ALA A 68 -12.66 15.23 8.11
N LEU A 69 -12.29 14.31 8.99
CA LEU A 69 -11.77 14.65 10.32
C LEU A 69 -10.29 14.99 10.18
N ASN A 70 -9.89 16.16 10.66
CA ASN A 70 -8.51 16.68 10.63
C ASN A 70 -7.76 16.27 11.90
#